data_AF-X1L9P5-F1
#
_entry.id   AF-X1L9P5-F1
#
_cell.length_a   1.000
_cell.length_b   1.000
_cell.length_c   1.000
_cell.angle_alpha   90.00
_cell.angle_beta   90.00
_cell.angle_gamma   90.00
#
_symmetry.space_group_name_H-M   'P 1'
#
loop_
_entity.id
_entity.type
_entity.pdbx_description
1 polymer ?
#
loop_
_entity_poly.entity_id
_entity_poly.type
_entity_poly.pdbx_seq_one_letter_code
_entity_poly.pdbx_strand_id
1 'polypeptide(L)'
;MVNFMQDNSKKIKNTPIEEEYIYALSQIGQIATSRLNLSERLSQIVKLTKELLKVDACSIFLYNDQTKKLVLEATDGLDPGSIKKVKLDIGEGITGICAEKREPLMVPDAKRHPKYKYFPETKEEIFTSHLSMPLISYDLLIGVININTTELHHFSETEISILQTISSYISGAIRNAQVYHRAIHRVGELTTIEKISTALSSTMELQELLDLNLHH
;
A
#
# COMPACT_ATOMS: atom_id res chain seq x y z
N MET A 1 52.99 -32.86 2.72
CA MET A 1 52.04 -33.45 1.76
C MET A 1 50.71 -32.72 1.94
N VAL A 2 50.46 -31.72 1.08
CA VAL A 2 49.28 -30.85 1.07
C VAL A 2 48.17 -31.55 0.27
N ASN A 3 46.94 -31.57 0.79
CA ASN A 3 45.70 -31.67 0.01
C ASN A 3 44.52 -31.18 0.87
N PHE A 4 44.02 -29.97 0.59
CA PHE A 4 42.75 -29.67 -0.10
C PHE A 4 41.51 -30.16 0.68
N MET A 5 40.82 -29.26 1.39
CA MET A 5 39.63 -28.52 0.92
C MET A 5 38.56 -29.40 0.28
N GLN A 6 37.43 -29.54 0.98
CA GLN A 6 36.06 -29.51 0.46
C GLN A 6 35.19 -29.10 1.65
N ASP A 7 35.08 -27.80 1.91
CA ASP A 7 33.94 -26.97 1.48
C ASP A 7 32.58 -27.64 1.71
N ASN A 8 32.05 -27.43 2.92
CA ASN A 8 30.69 -27.79 3.33
C ASN A 8 29.70 -26.70 2.88
N SER A 9 29.77 -26.27 1.62
CA SER A 9 28.72 -25.50 0.99
C SER A 9 27.55 -26.44 0.64
N LYS A 10 26.72 -26.75 1.65
CA LYS A 10 25.38 -27.31 1.43
C LYS A 10 24.62 -26.34 0.52
N LYS A 11 24.66 -26.61 -0.80
CA LYS A 11 23.75 -25.99 -1.77
C LYS A 11 22.33 -26.27 -1.29
N ILE A 12 21.69 -25.24 -0.76
CA ILE A 12 20.24 -25.22 -0.54
C ILE A 12 19.64 -25.30 -1.95
N LYS A 13 19.30 -26.51 -2.38
CA LYS A 13 18.50 -26.71 -3.59
C LYS A 13 17.07 -26.40 -3.20
N ASN A 14 16.62 -25.19 -3.48
CA ASN A 14 15.22 -24.83 -3.33
C ASN A 14 14.39 -25.66 -4.33
N THR A 15 13.18 -25.99 -3.92
CA THR A 15 12.19 -26.69 -4.76
C THR A 15 11.74 -25.72 -5.87
N PRO A 16 11.41 -26.15 -7.11
CA PRO A 16 11.08 -25.21 -8.20
C PRO A 16 9.97 -24.19 -7.87
N ILE A 17 9.04 -24.58 -7.00
CA ILE A 17 7.95 -23.73 -6.49
C ILE A 17 8.49 -22.63 -5.55
N GLU A 18 9.49 -22.93 -4.72
CA GLU A 18 10.10 -21.95 -3.81
C GLU A 18 10.93 -20.91 -4.57
N GLU A 19 11.57 -21.30 -5.67
CA GLU A 19 12.28 -20.36 -6.55
C GLU A 19 11.31 -19.39 -7.23
N GLU A 20 10.14 -19.86 -7.64
CA GLU A 20 9.07 -19.03 -8.20
C GLU A 20 8.57 -18.00 -7.17
N TYR A 21 8.33 -18.42 -5.92
CA TYR A 21 7.93 -17.52 -4.84
C TYR A 21 8.99 -16.47 -4.52
N ILE A 22 10.26 -16.87 -4.42
CA ILE A 22 11.37 -15.95 -4.15
C ILE A 22 11.50 -14.92 -5.26
N TYR A 23 11.41 -15.36 -6.52
CA TYR A 23 11.51 -14.47 -7.66
C TYR A 23 10.37 -13.46 -7.70
N ALA A 24 9.13 -13.90 -7.51
CA ALA A 24 7.96 -13.01 -7.49
C ALA A 24 8.00 -12.02 -6.31
N LEU A 25 8.39 -12.47 -5.11
CA LEU A 25 8.57 -11.59 -3.95
C LEU A 25 9.67 -10.54 -4.20
N SER A 26 10.78 -10.94 -4.83
CA SER A 26 11.83 -10.01 -5.24
C SER A 26 11.32 -8.96 -6.23
N GLN A 27 10.54 -9.37 -7.23
CA GLN A 27 9.91 -8.44 -8.18
C GLN A 27 8.96 -7.46 -7.47
N ILE A 28 8.10 -7.95 -6.58
CA ILE A 28 7.19 -7.10 -5.79
C ILE A 28 8.00 -6.08 -4.96
N GLY A 29 9.09 -6.51 -4.32
CA GLY A 29 9.99 -5.62 -3.58
C GLY A 29 10.64 -4.55 -4.46
N GLN A 30 11.03 -4.89 -5.68
CA GLN A 30 11.57 -3.93 -6.66
C GLN A 30 10.50 -2.93 -7.12
N ILE A 31 9.29 -3.39 -7.40
CA ILE A 31 8.17 -2.51 -7.77
C ILE A 31 7.83 -1.55 -6.63
N ALA A 32 7.76 -2.07 -5.40
CA ALA A 32 7.51 -1.28 -4.19
C ALA A 32 8.52 -0.13 -4.03
N THR A 33 9.77 -0.33 -4.43
CA THR A 33 10.86 0.66 -4.32
C THR A 33 11.16 1.43 -5.61
N SER A 34 10.41 1.16 -6.69
CA SER A 34 10.60 1.83 -7.98
C SER A 34 10.22 3.32 -7.97
N ARG A 35 10.62 4.04 -9.02
CA ARG A 35 10.34 5.47 -9.22
C ARG A 35 8.93 5.77 -9.76
N LEU A 36 8.12 4.74 -10.02
CA LEU A 36 6.74 4.89 -10.47
C LEU A 36 5.91 5.61 -9.42
N ASN A 37 4.82 6.25 -9.84
CA ASN A 37 3.90 6.84 -8.87
C ASN A 37 3.24 5.74 -8.01
N LEU A 38 2.72 6.09 -6.83
CA LEU A 38 2.18 5.10 -5.90
C LEU A 38 1.05 4.26 -6.52
N SER A 39 0.16 4.87 -7.30
CA SER A 39 -0.97 4.16 -7.92
C SER A 39 -0.50 3.09 -8.89
N GLU A 40 0.50 3.39 -9.72
CA GLU A 40 1.09 2.44 -10.66
C GLU A 40 1.77 1.27 -9.94
N ARG A 41 2.53 1.55 -8.88
CA ARG A 41 3.18 0.51 -8.07
C ARG A 41 2.15 -0.43 -7.45
N LEU A 42 1.12 0.12 -6.80
CA LEU A 42 0.06 -0.69 -6.18
C LEU A 42 -0.69 -1.53 -7.22
N SER A 43 -0.98 -0.96 -8.41
CA SER A 43 -1.63 -1.69 -9.50
C SER A 43 -0.78 -2.87 -10.01
N GLN A 44 0.54 -2.72 -10.13
CA GLN A 44 1.41 -3.84 -10.50
C GLN A 44 1.52 -4.89 -9.40
N ILE A 45 1.58 -4.46 -8.13
CA ILE A 45 1.66 -5.38 -6.99
C ILE A 45 0.41 -6.24 -6.88
N VAL A 46 -0.80 -5.69 -7.03
CA VAL A 46 -2.03 -6.51 -6.95
C VAL A 46 -2.10 -7.56 -8.05
N LYS A 47 -1.62 -7.24 -9.27
CA LYS A 47 -1.54 -8.20 -10.39
C LYS A 47 -0.58 -9.36 -10.09
N LEU A 48 0.65 -9.03 -9.72
CA LEU A 48 1.64 -10.06 -9.38
C LEU A 48 1.23 -10.89 -8.17
N THR A 49 0.62 -10.27 -7.16
CA THR A 49 0.12 -10.98 -5.97
C THR A 49 -0.96 -11.99 -6.35
N LYS A 50 -1.89 -11.58 -7.22
CA LYS A 50 -2.95 -12.45 -7.72
C LYS A 50 -2.39 -13.65 -8.47
N GLU A 51 -1.46 -13.42 -9.39
CA GLU A 51 -0.80 -14.48 -10.17
C GLU A 51 0.00 -15.43 -9.26
N LEU A 52 0.76 -14.87 -8.31
CA LEU A 52 1.61 -15.61 -7.39
C LEU A 52 0.83 -16.55 -6.46
N LEU A 53 -0.26 -16.03 -5.89
CA LEU A 53 -1.10 -16.77 -4.94
C LEU A 53 -2.22 -17.54 -5.65
N LYS A 54 -2.33 -17.43 -6.97
CA LYS A 54 -3.35 -18.10 -7.81
C LYS A 54 -4.77 -17.86 -7.29
N VAL A 55 -5.06 -16.62 -6.92
CA VAL A 55 -6.37 -16.17 -6.44
C VAL A 55 -7.15 -15.45 -7.54
N ASP A 56 -8.44 -15.24 -7.35
CA ASP A 56 -9.31 -14.64 -8.37
C ASP A 56 -9.28 -13.11 -8.34
N ALA A 57 -9.08 -12.53 -7.15
CA ALA A 57 -8.89 -11.10 -7.00
C ALA A 57 -7.88 -10.75 -5.90
N CYS A 58 -7.22 -9.60 -6.10
CA CYS A 58 -6.40 -8.92 -5.11
C CYS A 58 -6.77 -7.44 -5.09
N SER A 59 -6.93 -6.85 -3.91
CA SER A 59 -7.26 -5.44 -3.75
C SER A 59 -6.52 -4.79 -2.59
N ILE A 60 -6.22 -3.51 -2.73
CA ILE A 60 -5.57 -2.70 -1.70
C ILE A 60 -6.48 -1.52 -1.37
N PHE A 61 -6.83 -1.42 -0.09
CA PHE A 61 -7.49 -0.27 0.49
C PHE A 61 -6.47 0.54 1.28
N LEU A 62 -6.43 1.86 1.09
CA LEU A 62 -5.61 2.74 1.92
C LEU A 62 -6.46 3.49 2.92
N TYR A 63 -5.93 3.63 4.13
CA TYR A 63 -6.57 4.40 5.18
C TYR A 63 -6.34 5.89 4.95
N ASN A 64 -7.44 6.64 4.83
CA ASN A 64 -7.42 8.09 4.74
C ASN A 64 -7.64 8.70 6.13
N ASP A 65 -6.62 9.35 6.67
CA ASP A 65 -6.66 9.90 8.01
C ASP A 65 -7.61 11.09 8.18
N GLN A 66 -7.92 11.83 7.10
CA GLN A 66 -8.85 12.96 7.15
C GLN A 66 -10.31 12.50 7.20
N THR A 67 -10.65 11.50 6.39
CA THR A 67 -12.03 10.98 6.31
C THR A 67 -12.27 9.81 7.26
N LYS A 68 -11.22 9.26 7.88
CA LYS A 68 -11.24 8.06 8.74
C LYS A 68 -11.82 6.82 8.04
N LYS A 69 -11.69 6.75 6.72
CA LYS A 69 -12.20 5.67 5.87
C LYS A 69 -11.07 4.93 5.15
N LEU A 70 -11.29 3.64 4.92
CA LEU A 70 -10.54 2.85 3.96
C LEU A 70 -11.06 3.14 2.56
N VAL A 71 -10.18 3.42 1.59
CA VAL A 71 -10.54 3.74 0.21
C VAL A 71 -9.89 2.73 -0.71
N LEU A 72 -10.65 2.16 -1.65
CA LEU A 72 -10.08 1.24 -2.65
C LEU A 72 -9.13 2.00 -3.58
N GLU A 73 -7.88 1.56 -3.66
CA GLU A 73 -6.80 2.26 -4.35
C GLU A 73 -6.23 1.49 -5.52
N ALA A 74 -6.18 0.16 -5.40
CA ALA A 74 -5.78 -0.72 -6.49
C ALA A 74 -6.54 -2.03 -6.40
N THR A 75 -6.83 -2.63 -7.55
CA THR A 75 -7.38 -3.98 -7.61
C THR A 75 -7.03 -4.65 -8.93
N ASP A 76 -6.90 -5.97 -8.90
CA ASP A 76 -7.05 -6.85 -10.04
C ASP A 76 -8.10 -7.92 -9.69
N GLY A 77 -9.09 -8.13 -10.55
CA GLY A 77 -10.21 -9.06 -10.34
C GLY A 77 -11.53 -8.42 -9.87
N LEU A 78 -11.49 -7.27 -9.19
CA LEU A 78 -12.70 -6.44 -8.96
C LEU A 78 -12.95 -5.49 -10.13
N ASP A 79 -14.11 -4.83 -10.15
CA ASP A 79 -14.44 -3.79 -11.14
C ASP A 79 -13.45 -2.60 -11.02
N PRO A 80 -12.65 -2.30 -12.06
CA PRO A 80 -11.73 -1.17 -12.03
C PRO A 80 -12.43 0.19 -11.84
N GLY A 81 -13.72 0.28 -12.23
CA GLY A 81 -14.54 1.47 -12.04
C GLY A 81 -14.85 1.79 -10.58
N SER A 82 -14.56 0.88 -9.65
CA SER A 82 -14.80 1.01 -8.21
C SER A 82 -13.63 1.63 -7.45
N ILE A 83 -12.46 1.75 -8.09
CA ILE A 83 -11.28 2.44 -7.54
C ILE A 83 -11.66 3.88 -7.16
N LYS A 84 -11.24 4.33 -5.97
CA LYS A 84 -11.60 5.61 -5.29
C LYS A 84 -13.08 5.80 -4.92
N LYS A 85 -14.00 5.02 -5.48
CA LYS A 85 -15.44 5.14 -5.21
C LYS A 85 -15.86 4.34 -3.98
N VAL A 86 -15.36 3.12 -3.86
CA VAL A 86 -15.66 2.25 -2.72
C VAL A 86 -14.87 2.74 -1.51
N LYS A 87 -15.61 2.98 -0.42
CA LYS A 87 -15.08 3.46 0.85
C LYS A 87 -15.73 2.69 1.98
N LEU A 88 -14.92 2.26 2.93
CA LEU A 88 -15.35 1.46 4.08
C LEU A 88 -14.99 2.20 5.37
N ASP A 89 -15.88 2.15 6.35
CA ASP A 89 -15.55 2.53 7.72
C ASP A 89 -14.70 1.44 8.40
N ILE A 90 -13.95 1.83 9.42
CA ILE A 90 -13.26 0.86 10.29
C ILE A 90 -14.30 -0.01 11.00
N GLY A 91 -14.05 -1.31 11.08
CA GLY A 91 -15.01 -2.30 11.59
C GLY A 91 -16.09 -2.72 10.58
N GLU A 92 -16.13 -2.10 9.39
CA GLU A 92 -17.13 -2.39 8.36
C GLU A 92 -16.71 -3.54 7.42
N GLY A 93 -17.47 -4.65 7.45
CA GLY A 93 -17.15 -5.84 6.66
C GLY A 93 -15.83 -6.51 7.06
N ILE A 94 -15.41 -7.54 6.32
CA ILE A 94 -14.20 -8.32 6.64
C ILE A 94 -12.95 -7.42 6.62
N THR A 95 -12.82 -6.59 5.57
CA THR A 95 -11.73 -5.62 5.41
C THR A 95 -11.67 -4.62 6.56
N GLY A 96 -12.81 -4.03 6.96
CA GLY A 96 -12.87 -3.06 8.05
C GLY A 96 -12.58 -3.69 9.42
N ILE A 97 -13.00 -4.93 9.67
CA ILE A 97 -12.67 -5.66 10.91
C ILE A 97 -11.17 -5.98 10.99
N CYS A 98 -10.57 -6.40 9.87
CA CYS A 98 -9.12 -6.60 9.80
C CYS A 98 -8.37 -5.29 10.16
N ALA A 99 -8.83 -4.17 9.61
CA ALA A 99 -8.29 -2.85 9.94
C ALA A 99 -8.49 -2.44 11.42
N GLU A 100 -9.67 -2.72 11.98
CA GLU A 100 -9.99 -2.43 13.38
C GLU A 100 -9.09 -3.20 14.34
N LYS A 101 -8.94 -4.51 14.11
CA LYS A 101 -8.12 -5.40 14.95
C LYS A 101 -6.63 -5.26 14.70
N ARG A 102 -6.24 -4.79 13.51
CA ARG A 102 -4.85 -4.76 13.01
C ARG A 102 -4.21 -6.14 12.99
N GLU A 103 -5.03 -7.15 12.74
CA GLU A 103 -4.65 -8.56 12.68
C GLU A 103 -5.14 -9.16 11.36
N PRO A 104 -4.43 -10.15 10.79
CA PRO A 104 -4.89 -10.88 9.63
C PRO A 104 -6.25 -11.54 9.93
N LEU A 105 -7.16 -11.52 8.96
CA LEU A 105 -8.46 -12.14 9.08
C LEU A 105 -8.73 -13.02 7.86
N MET A 106 -8.77 -14.33 8.10
CA MET A 106 -9.18 -15.32 7.11
C MET A 106 -10.65 -15.69 7.31
N VAL A 107 -11.40 -15.69 6.23
CA VAL A 107 -12.79 -16.14 6.20
C VAL A 107 -12.94 -17.07 4.99
N PRO A 108 -12.90 -18.40 5.21
CA PRO A 108 -13.04 -19.38 4.13
C PRO A 108 -14.41 -19.31 3.44
N ASP A 109 -15.47 -18.99 4.19
CA ASP A 109 -16.79 -18.75 3.63
C ASP A 109 -17.33 -17.42 4.14
N ALA A 110 -17.13 -16.37 3.33
CA ALA A 110 -17.53 -15.01 3.63
C ALA A 110 -19.04 -14.92 3.85
N LYS A 111 -19.85 -15.66 3.08
CA LYS A 111 -21.32 -15.62 3.16
C LYS A 111 -21.86 -16.18 4.48
N ARG A 112 -21.09 -17.03 5.16
CA ARG A 112 -21.44 -17.59 6.47
C ARG A 112 -20.88 -16.81 7.66
N HIS A 113 -20.08 -15.77 7.42
CA HIS A 113 -19.46 -15.00 8.49
C HIS A 113 -20.48 -14.05 9.14
N PRO A 114 -20.61 -14.02 10.49
CA PRO A 114 -21.65 -13.23 11.18
C PRO A 114 -21.61 -11.72 10.90
N LYS A 115 -20.44 -11.20 10.50
CA LYS A 115 -20.23 -9.79 10.17
C LYS A 115 -20.04 -9.54 8.66
N TYR A 116 -20.44 -10.48 7.80
CA TYR A 116 -20.41 -10.26 6.36
C TYR A 116 -21.32 -9.07 6.01
N LYS A 117 -20.74 -8.07 5.34
CA LYS A 117 -21.48 -6.94 4.79
C LYS A 117 -21.21 -6.91 3.30
N TYR A 118 -22.30 -6.97 2.54
CA TYR A 118 -22.28 -6.91 1.09
C TYR A 118 -22.14 -5.46 0.62
N PHE A 119 -21.23 -5.21 -0.32
CA PHE A 119 -21.08 -3.93 -1.01
C PHE A 119 -21.47 -4.13 -2.48
N PRO A 120 -22.70 -3.78 -2.90
CA PRO A 120 -23.18 -4.01 -4.26
C PRO A 120 -22.26 -3.39 -5.34
N GLU A 121 -21.59 -2.28 -5.00
CA GLU A 121 -20.71 -1.54 -5.90
C GLU A 121 -19.40 -2.27 -6.22
N THR A 122 -19.04 -3.31 -5.47
CA THR A 122 -17.81 -4.09 -5.71
C THR A 122 -18.02 -5.31 -6.61
N LYS A 123 -19.29 -5.72 -6.85
CA LYS A 123 -19.64 -7.01 -7.48
C LYS A 123 -18.93 -8.21 -6.84
N GLU A 124 -18.58 -8.13 -5.56
CA GLU A 124 -17.86 -9.18 -4.82
C GLU A 124 -18.71 -10.43 -4.52
N GLU A 125 -19.96 -10.48 -5.00
CA GLU A 125 -20.91 -11.58 -4.85
C GLU A 125 -20.42 -12.94 -5.38
N ILE A 126 -19.47 -12.90 -6.32
CA ILE A 126 -18.83 -14.09 -6.87
C ILE A 126 -17.80 -14.71 -5.94
N PHE A 127 -17.26 -13.97 -4.97
CA PHE A 127 -16.19 -14.46 -4.10
C PHE A 127 -16.76 -15.18 -2.87
N THR A 128 -16.17 -16.34 -2.58
CA THR A 128 -16.53 -17.21 -1.46
C THR A 128 -15.53 -17.08 -0.32
N SER A 129 -14.24 -17.11 -0.62
CA SER A 129 -13.18 -17.04 0.40
C SER A 129 -12.47 -15.71 0.38
N HIS A 130 -12.07 -15.23 1.55
CA HIS A 130 -11.46 -13.92 1.74
C HIS A 130 -10.31 -14.00 2.76
N LEU A 131 -9.16 -13.45 2.42
CA LEU A 131 -8.08 -13.19 3.38
C LEU A 131 -7.73 -11.71 3.35
N SER A 132 -7.93 -11.04 4.49
CA SER A 132 -7.50 -9.66 4.72
C SER A 132 -6.21 -9.64 5.53
N MET A 133 -5.28 -8.80 5.11
CA MET A 133 -4.00 -8.58 5.78
C MET A 133 -3.80 -7.07 6.01
N PRO A 134 -3.60 -6.62 7.26
CA PRO A 134 -3.44 -5.21 7.54
C PRO A 134 -2.09 -4.70 7.01
N LEU A 135 -2.08 -3.46 6.53
CA LEU A 135 -0.87 -2.74 6.17
C LEU A 135 -0.52 -1.83 7.34
N ILE A 136 0.57 -2.14 8.04
CA ILE A 136 1.00 -1.46 9.26
C ILE A 136 2.40 -0.86 9.07
N SER A 137 2.58 0.39 9.52
CA SER A 137 3.88 1.05 9.56
C SER A 137 4.07 1.75 10.90
N TYR A 138 5.05 1.33 11.70
CA TYR A 138 5.28 1.84 13.07
C TYR A 138 4.00 1.87 13.92
N ASP A 139 3.31 0.73 13.98
CA ASP A 139 2.04 0.56 14.71
C ASP A 139 0.86 1.42 14.23
N LEU A 140 1.01 2.10 13.09
CA LEU A 140 -0.07 2.85 12.45
C LEU A 140 -0.66 2.05 11.30
N LEU A 141 -1.99 1.94 11.29
CA LEU A 141 -2.74 1.41 10.16
C LEU A 141 -2.64 2.39 8.98
N ILE A 142 -2.14 1.90 7.84
CA ILE A 142 -2.07 2.66 6.59
C ILE A 142 -2.97 2.07 5.51
N GLY A 143 -3.52 0.88 5.71
CA GLY A 143 -4.42 0.24 4.77
C GLY A 143 -4.64 -1.25 5.05
N VAL A 144 -5.24 -1.94 4.08
CA VAL A 144 -5.47 -3.39 4.09
C VAL A 144 -5.26 -3.92 2.67
N ILE A 145 -4.59 -5.06 2.53
CA ILE A 145 -4.59 -5.85 1.29
C ILE A 145 -5.51 -7.06 1.47
N ASN A 146 -6.32 -7.34 0.45
CA ASN A 146 -7.23 -8.47 0.42
C ASN A 146 -6.90 -9.37 -0.76
N ILE A 147 -7.08 -10.67 -0.56
CA ILE A 147 -7.14 -11.67 -1.63
C ILE A 147 -8.43 -12.47 -1.52
N ASN A 148 -8.98 -12.83 -2.67
CA ASN A 148 -10.30 -13.45 -2.76
C ASN A 148 -10.30 -14.59 -3.76
N THR A 149 -11.06 -15.65 -3.46
CA THR A 149 -11.34 -16.75 -4.38
C THR A 149 -12.84 -16.94 -4.53
N THR A 150 -13.25 -17.31 -5.73
CA THR A 150 -14.63 -17.67 -6.10
C THR A 150 -15.00 -19.04 -5.55
N GLU A 151 -14.04 -19.96 -5.49
CA GLU A 151 -14.19 -21.26 -4.84
C GLU A 151 -13.86 -21.21 -3.33
N LEU A 152 -14.34 -22.20 -2.59
CA LEU A 152 -14.01 -22.40 -1.18
C LEU A 152 -12.52 -22.74 -1.06
N HIS A 153 -11.77 -21.90 -0.34
CA HIS A 153 -10.33 -22.00 -0.20
C HIS A 153 -9.93 -21.73 1.24
N HIS A 154 -9.09 -22.61 1.77
CA HIS A 154 -8.46 -22.43 3.07
C HIS A 154 -7.00 -22.05 2.80
N PHE A 155 -6.68 -20.77 2.99
CA PHE A 155 -5.33 -20.28 2.76
C PHE A 155 -4.35 -20.97 3.72
N SER A 156 -3.30 -21.57 3.18
CA SER A 156 -2.22 -22.20 3.93
C SER A 156 -1.38 -21.18 4.68
N GLU A 157 -0.64 -21.64 5.70
CA GLU A 157 0.32 -20.80 6.42
C GLU A 157 1.36 -20.15 5.49
N THR A 158 1.77 -20.86 4.44
CA THR A 158 2.68 -20.35 3.41
C THR A 158 2.06 -19.18 2.65
N GLU A 159 0.82 -19.29 2.20
CA GLU A 159 0.11 -18.19 1.49
C GLU A 159 -0.06 -16.96 2.39
N ILE A 160 -0.40 -17.17 3.66
CA ILE A 160 -0.52 -16.09 4.66
C ILE A 160 0.84 -15.42 4.87
N SER A 161 1.92 -16.19 5.00
CA SER A 161 3.29 -15.68 5.18
C SER A 161 3.79 -14.89 3.96
N ILE A 162 3.47 -15.36 2.75
CA ILE A 162 3.77 -14.63 1.51
C ILE A 162 3.00 -13.31 1.49
N LEU A 163 1.69 -13.33 1.77
CA LEU A 163 0.88 -12.11 1.81
C LEU A 163 1.36 -11.13 2.90
N GLN A 164 1.83 -11.62 4.04
CA GLN A 164 2.43 -10.82 5.11
C GLN A 164 3.76 -10.18 4.69
N THR A 165 4.54 -10.85 3.84
CA THR A 165 5.77 -10.29 3.27
C THR A 165 5.43 -9.18 2.27
N ILE A 166 4.45 -9.43 1.40
CA ILE A 166 3.95 -8.46 0.42
C ILE A 166 3.35 -7.23 1.12
N SER A 167 2.56 -7.43 2.19
CA SER A 167 1.99 -6.36 2.99
C SER A 167 3.07 -5.45 3.60
N SER A 168 4.20 -6.03 3.99
CA SER A 168 5.37 -5.30 4.51
C SER A 168 6.02 -4.43 3.42
N TYR A 169 6.20 -4.95 2.20
CA TYR A 169 6.72 -4.18 1.06
C TYR A 169 5.80 -3.02 0.67
N ILE A 170 4.49 -3.29 0.58
CA ILE A 170 3.48 -2.27 0.30
C ILE A 170 3.51 -1.18 1.38
N SER A 171 3.58 -1.59 2.64
CA SER A 171 3.61 -0.68 3.78
C SER A 171 4.80 0.29 3.72
N GLY A 172 5.99 -0.23 3.39
CA GLY A 172 7.17 0.58 3.13
C GLY A 172 7.01 1.53 1.94
N ALA A 173 6.46 1.05 0.82
CA ALA A 173 6.24 1.85 -0.38
C ALA A 173 5.29 3.04 -0.15
N ILE A 174 4.20 2.83 0.58
CA ILE A 174 3.23 3.86 0.96
C ILE A 174 3.88 4.86 1.91
N ARG A 175 4.56 4.37 2.96
CA ARG A 175 5.24 5.24 3.93
C ARG A 175 6.26 6.13 3.24
N ASN A 176 7.06 5.59 2.34
CA ASN A 176 8.04 6.35 1.55
C ASN A 176 7.36 7.41 0.70
N ALA A 177 6.25 7.08 0.03
CA ALA A 177 5.48 8.05 -0.77
C ALA A 177 4.90 9.19 0.09
N GLN A 178 4.36 8.87 1.26
CA GLN A 178 3.82 9.88 2.19
C GLN A 178 4.93 10.80 2.74
N VAL A 179 6.09 10.25 3.10
CA VAL A 179 7.26 11.03 3.54
C VAL A 179 7.73 11.95 2.42
N TYR A 180 7.86 11.42 1.20
CA TYR A 180 8.27 12.18 0.03
C TYR A 180 7.28 13.32 -0.30
N HIS A 181 5.98 13.05 -0.26
CA HIS A 181 4.95 14.06 -0.49
C HIS A 181 4.97 15.17 0.56
N ARG A 182 5.14 14.83 1.85
CA ARG A 182 5.30 15.82 2.93
C ARG A 182 6.55 16.68 2.74
N ALA A 183 7.67 16.07 2.34
CA ALA A 183 8.91 16.81 2.07
C ALA A 183 8.73 17.83 0.94
N ILE A 184 8.09 17.43 -0.17
CA ILE A 184 7.77 18.33 -1.28
C ILE A 184 6.86 19.47 -0.84
N HIS A 185 5.79 19.17 -0.08
CA HIS A 185 4.87 20.20 0.41
C HIS A 185 5.59 21.23 1.28
N ARG A 186 6.50 20.77 2.15
CA ARG A 186 7.28 21.64 3.02
C ARG A 186 8.25 22.55 2.25
N VAL A 187 8.89 22.02 1.20
CA VAL A 187 9.72 22.84 0.30
C VAL A 187 8.87 23.90 -0.40
N GLY A 188 7.68 23.53 -0.90
CA GLY A 188 6.73 24.47 -1.50
C GLY A 188 6.35 25.63 -0.57
N GLU A 189 5.99 25.32 0.67
CA GLU A 189 5.67 26.33 1.70
C GLU A 189 6.82 27.32 1.94
N LEU A 190 8.06 26.83 2.06
CA LEU A 190 9.23 27.67 2.27
C LEU A 190 9.48 28.62 1.08
N THR A 191 9.34 28.12 -0.15
CA THR A 191 9.51 28.98 -1.35
C THR A 191 8.46 30.10 -1.45
N THR A 192 7.24 29.86 -0.97
CA THR A 192 6.21 30.90 -0.91
C THR A 192 6.56 31.97 0.12
N ILE A 193 7.06 31.56 1.31
CA ILE A 193 7.51 32.49 2.34
C ILE A 193 8.69 33.34 1.84
N GLU A 194 9.67 32.73 1.19
CA GLU A 194 10.81 33.46 0.60
C GLU A 194 10.35 34.51 -0.41
N LYS A 195 9.43 34.16 -1.31
CA LYS A 195 8.89 35.12 -2.29
C LYS A 195 8.17 36.29 -1.64
N ILE A 196 7.39 36.05 -0.58
CA ILE A 196 6.73 37.11 0.17
C ILE A 196 7.76 38.00 0.86
N SER A 197 8.78 37.41 1.50
CA SER A 197 9.85 38.16 2.16
C SER A 197 10.60 39.05 1.19
N THR A 198 11.00 38.54 0.02
CA THR A 198 11.69 39.33 -1.00
C THR A 198 10.81 40.47 -1.52
N ALA A 199 9.53 40.20 -1.80
CA ALA A 199 8.60 41.25 -2.24
C ALA A 199 8.44 42.35 -1.18
N LEU A 200 8.37 41.98 0.10
CA LEU A 200 8.26 42.91 1.21
C LEU A 200 9.52 43.78 1.34
N SER A 201 10.71 43.17 1.29
CA SER A 201 11.99 43.89 1.27
C SER A 201 12.06 44.91 0.13
N SER A 202 11.70 44.50 -1.09
CA SER A 202 11.68 45.43 -2.24
C SER A 202 10.67 46.57 -2.08
N THR A 203 9.52 46.33 -1.46
CA THR A 203 8.56 47.42 -1.15
C THR A 203 9.07 48.37 -0.08
N MET A 204 9.75 47.88 0.96
CA MET A 204 10.32 48.73 2.01
C MET A 204 11.46 49.60 1.48
N GLU A 205 12.33 49.06 0.63
CA GLU A 205 13.41 49.81 -0.05
C GLU A 205 12.84 50.93 -0.94
N LEU A 206 11.77 50.66 -1.69
CA LEU A 206 11.11 51.67 -2.50
C LEU A 206 10.50 52.79 -1.65
N GLN A 207 9.96 52.45 -0.48
CA GLN A 207 9.31 53.40 0.42
C GLN A 207 10.33 54.30 1.11
N GLU A 208 11.47 53.76 1.56
CA GLU A 208 12.60 54.56 2.07
C GLU A 208 13.12 55.56 1.02
N LEU A 209 13.23 55.15 -0.24
CA LEU A 209 13.66 56.04 -1.33
C LEU A 209 12.65 57.16 -1.62
N LEU A 210 11.34 56.89 -1.49
CA LEU A 210 10.29 57.90 -1.68
C LEU A 210 10.26 58.90 -0.51
N ASP A 211 10.40 58.43 0.72
CA ASP A 211 10.40 59.28 1.92
C ASP A 211 11.60 60.23 1.96
N LEU A 212 12.76 59.79 1.43
CA LEU A 212 13.97 60.62 1.32
C LEU A 212 13.83 61.78 0.33
N ASN A 213 13.04 61.61 -0.74
CA ASN A 213 12.83 62.63 -1.77
C ASN A 213 11.69 63.62 -1.44
N LEU A 214 10.84 63.30 -0.46
CA LEU A 214 9.75 64.18 0.01
C LEU A 214 10.21 65.17 1.10
N HIS A 215 11.42 65.02 1.65
CA HIS A 215 12.01 65.89 2.67
C HIS A 215 13.04 66.89 2.14
N HIS A 216 13.10 67.09 0.82
CA HIS A 216 13.94 68.10 0.14
C HIS A 216 13.09 69.11 -0.62
#